data_AF-A0A7C3WFY9-F1
#
_entry.id   AF-A0A7C3WFY9-F1
#
_cell.length_a   1.000
_cell.length_b   1.000
_cell.length_c   1.000
_cell.angle_alpha   90.00
_cell.angle_beta   90.00
_cell.angle_gamma   90.00
#
_symmetry.space_group_name_H-M   'P 1'
#
loop_
_entity.id
_entity.type
_entity.pdbx_description
1 polymer ?
#
loop_
_entity_poly.entity_id
_entity_poly.type
_entity_poly.pdbx_seq_one_letter_code
_entity_poly.pdbx_strand_id
1 'polypeptide(L)'
;MNNSSSINYFTVGGGTTYSYLRFYNTASNGLNTEIATNSYGRIYFNDNSNAGNANILNNTGGCTIFQQNSNANSANITNFPGGYTYFYNTSSARQALINNNYRLYFYNDATADQATINNNPGGATYFYHNTKAGQANLTLNGNSTS
;
A
#
# COMPACT_ATOMS: atom_id res chain seq x y z
N MET A 1 19.58 5.17 -3.74
CA MET A 1 18.86 5.24 -2.44
C MET A 1 19.25 6.57 -1.81
N ASN A 2 18.30 7.49 -1.61
CA ASN A 2 18.59 8.78 -0.98
C ASN A 2 18.67 8.59 0.55
N ASN A 3 19.80 8.94 1.14
CA ASN A 3 20.09 8.83 2.57
C ASN A 3 20.15 10.23 3.23
N SER A 4 19.36 11.19 2.75
CA SER A 4 19.25 12.51 3.40
C SER A 4 18.22 12.47 4.52
N SER A 5 18.53 13.13 5.64
CA SER A 5 17.68 13.30 6.84
C SER A 5 16.46 14.20 6.63
N SER A 6 16.13 14.51 5.38
CA SER A 6 14.95 15.26 4.94
C SER A 6 13.87 14.26 4.56
N ILE A 7 12.65 14.46 5.06
CA ILE A 7 11.47 13.73 4.55
C ILE A 7 11.44 13.92 3.03
N ASN A 8 11.60 12.83 2.28
CA ASN A 8 11.38 12.87 0.84
C ASN A 8 9.87 12.86 0.63
N TYR A 9 9.34 13.92 0.01
CA TYR A 9 7.92 14.04 -0.31
C TYR A 9 7.69 13.71 -1.79
N PHE A 10 6.88 12.69 -2.07
CA PHE A 10 6.43 12.38 -3.42
C PHE A 10 4.92 12.52 -3.49
N THR A 11 4.43 13.44 -4.34
CA THR A 11 2.99 13.59 -4.58
C THR A 11 2.66 13.22 -6.00
N VAL A 12 1.75 12.25 -6.18
CA VAL A 12 1.27 11.79 -7.48
C VAL A 12 -0.22 12.08 -7.59
N GLY A 13 -0.59 13.02 -8.46
CA GLY A 13 -1.98 13.29 -8.82
C GLY A 13 -2.09 13.43 -10.33
N GLY A 14 -3.14 12.86 -10.89
CA GLY A 14 -3.52 13.08 -12.28
C GLY A 14 -4.67 14.09 -12.35
N GLY A 15 -4.63 15.03 -13.31
CA GLY A 15 -5.75 15.94 -13.54
C GLY A 15 -6.93 15.18 -14.17
N THR A 16 -6.87 15.04 -15.49
CA THR A 16 -7.87 14.29 -16.29
C THR A 16 -7.33 12.95 -16.80
N THR A 17 -6.05 12.68 -16.60
CA THR A 17 -5.36 11.46 -17.02
C THR A 17 -4.56 10.89 -15.86
N TYR A 18 -4.23 9.60 -15.92
CA TYR A 18 -3.47 8.97 -14.86
C TYR A 18 -1.99 9.42 -14.84
N SER A 19 -1.52 9.79 -13.66
CA SER A 19 -0.10 10.06 -13.38
C SER A 19 0.51 8.90 -12.58
N TYR A 20 1.77 8.60 -12.84
CA TYR A 20 2.44 7.42 -12.31
C TYR A 20 3.80 7.72 -11.69
N LEU A 21 4.05 7.20 -10.50
CA LEU A 21 5.40 6.99 -9.96
C LEU A 21 5.67 5.48 -9.87
N ARG A 22 6.84 5.03 -10.30
CA ARG A 22 7.19 3.59 -10.29
C ARG A 22 8.56 3.33 -9.68
N PHE A 23 8.60 2.33 -8.82
CA PHE A 23 9.80 1.74 -8.24
C PHE A 23 9.99 0.34 -8.83
N TYR A 24 11.23 0.01 -9.22
CA TYR A 24 11.60 -1.22 -9.92
C TYR A 24 12.81 -1.89 -9.28
N ASN A 25 13.14 -3.10 -9.73
CA ASN A 25 14.28 -3.89 -9.28
C ASN A 25 14.28 -4.02 -7.76
N THR A 26 15.28 -3.49 -7.08
CA THR A 26 15.44 -3.53 -5.62
C THR A 26 15.27 -2.14 -4.98
N ALA A 27 14.60 -1.21 -5.67
CA ALA A 27 14.39 0.13 -5.16
C ALA A 27 13.65 0.10 -3.81
N SER A 28 14.13 0.91 -2.87
CA SER A 28 13.55 1.07 -1.54
C SER A 28 13.37 2.54 -1.25
N ASN A 29 12.25 2.91 -0.66
CA ASN A 29 12.13 4.23 -0.03
C ASN A 29 12.94 4.26 1.28
N GLY A 30 13.48 5.44 1.59
CA GLY A 30 14.24 5.67 2.82
C GLY A 30 13.33 5.85 4.04
N LEU A 31 13.94 5.99 5.21
CA LEU A 31 13.22 6.35 6.45
C LEU A 31 12.42 7.64 6.26
N ASN A 32 11.21 7.68 6.82
CA ASN A 32 10.36 8.87 6.88
C ASN A 32 10.08 9.50 5.50
N THR A 33 10.00 8.71 4.43
CA THR A 33 9.51 9.22 3.14
C THR A 33 8.00 9.38 3.21
N GLU A 34 7.45 10.53 2.84
CA GLU A 34 6.00 10.68 2.68
C GLU A 34 5.65 10.56 1.19
N ILE A 35 4.67 9.70 0.89
CA ILE A 35 4.20 9.48 -0.45
C ILE A 35 2.69 9.66 -0.46
N ALA A 36 2.22 10.71 -1.14
CA ALA A 36 0.80 10.96 -1.30
C ALA A 36 0.35 10.63 -2.73
N THR A 37 -0.74 9.89 -2.86
CA THR A 37 -1.42 9.72 -4.14
C THR A 37 -2.84 10.29 -4.06
N ASN A 38 -3.14 11.18 -5.01
CA ASN A 38 -4.42 11.85 -5.15
C ASN A 38 -5.20 11.28 -6.34
N SER A 39 -6.35 11.88 -6.65
CA SER A 39 -7.17 11.50 -7.81
C SER A 39 -6.34 11.24 -9.06
N TYR A 40 -6.60 10.12 -9.72
CA TYR A 40 -5.86 9.64 -10.90
C TYR A 40 -4.34 9.47 -10.71
N GLY A 41 -3.82 9.61 -9.50
CA GLY A 41 -2.46 9.25 -9.16
C GLY A 41 -2.34 7.76 -8.91
N ARG A 42 -1.24 7.16 -9.37
CA ARG A 42 -0.90 5.79 -9.03
C ARG A 42 0.59 5.63 -8.72
N ILE A 43 0.88 4.86 -7.69
CA ILE A 43 2.25 4.46 -7.34
C ILE A 43 2.38 2.96 -7.55
N TYR A 44 3.46 2.52 -8.18
CA TYR A 44 3.75 1.11 -8.39
C TYR A 44 5.08 0.71 -7.75
N PHE A 45 5.06 -0.38 -6.99
CA PHE A 45 6.23 -1.13 -6.57
C PHE A 45 6.26 -2.46 -7.33
N ASN A 46 7.28 -2.65 -8.17
CA ASN A 46 7.46 -3.80 -9.04
C ASN A 46 8.68 -4.64 -8.64
N ASP A 47 8.83 -5.80 -9.28
CA ASP A 47 9.97 -6.70 -9.12
C ASP A 47 10.22 -7.04 -7.64
N ASN A 48 11.39 -6.71 -7.08
CA ASN A 48 11.74 -6.93 -5.67
C ASN A 48 11.80 -5.60 -4.88
N SER A 49 11.14 -4.54 -5.38
CA SER A 49 11.16 -3.21 -4.74
C SER A 49 10.34 -3.20 -3.46
N ASN A 50 10.55 -2.19 -2.61
CA ASN A 50 9.77 -2.07 -1.38
C ASN A 50 9.52 -0.64 -0.93
N ALA A 51 8.48 -0.46 -0.13
CA ALA A 51 8.11 0.84 0.42
C ALA A 51 8.96 1.30 1.60
N GLY A 52 9.93 0.51 2.07
CA GLY A 52 10.76 0.85 3.22
C GLY A 52 9.94 1.15 4.47
N ASN A 53 10.21 2.31 5.09
CA ASN A 53 9.45 2.86 6.22
C ASN A 53 8.66 4.11 5.80
N ALA A 54 8.13 4.13 4.58
CA ALA A 54 7.39 5.28 4.06
C ALA A 54 6.02 5.45 4.75
N ASN A 55 5.58 6.70 4.86
CA ASN A 55 4.20 7.07 5.14
C ASN A 55 3.47 7.22 3.80
N ILE A 56 2.61 6.27 3.45
CA ILE A 56 1.87 6.25 2.19
C ILE A 56 0.42 6.70 2.44
N LEU A 57 0.02 7.78 1.79
CA LEU A 57 -1.30 8.39 1.91
C LEU A 57 -2.06 8.22 0.59
N ASN A 58 -2.99 7.26 0.55
CA ASN A 58 -3.88 7.08 -0.59
C ASN A 58 -5.15 7.92 -0.38
N ASN A 59 -5.15 9.13 -0.94
CA ASN A 59 -6.29 10.04 -0.91
C ASN A 59 -7.37 9.60 -1.91
N THR A 60 -8.53 10.29 -1.90
CA THR A 60 -9.65 9.97 -2.79
C THR A 60 -9.21 9.90 -4.27
N GLY A 61 -9.49 8.75 -4.90
CA GLY A 61 -9.12 8.47 -6.30
C GLY A 61 -7.64 8.13 -6.52
N GLY A 62 -6.82 8.15 -5.46
CA GLY A 62 -5.42 7.75 -5.47
C GLY A 62 -5.23 6.27 -5.15
N CYS A 63 -4.12 5.72 -5.61
CA CYS A 63 -3.87 4.28 -5.55
C CYS A 63 -2.39 3.91 -5.40
N THR A 64 -2.09 2.99 -4.50
CA THR A 64 -0.79 2.33 -4.41
C THR A 64 -0.91 0.86 -4.78
N ILE A 65 0.01 0.38 -5.63
CA ILE A 65 0.01 -0.99 -6.15
C ILE A 65 1.38 -1.64 -5.87
N PHE A 66 1.36 -2.75 -5.14
CA PHE A 66 2.46 -3.70 -5.03
C PHE A 66 2.18 -4.88 -5.95
N GLN A 67 3.13 -5.23 -6.80
CA GLN A 67 3.02 -6.37 -7.71
C GLN A 67 4.35 -7.09 -7.90
N GLN A 68 4.27 -8.35 -8.32
CA GLN A 68 5.39 -9.30 -8.35
C GLN A 68 5.93 -9.57 -6.93
N ASN A 69 7.24 -9.63 -6.71
CA ASN A 69 7.84 -9.92 -5.39
C ASN A 69 7.99 -8.67 -4.50
N SER A 70 7.35 -7.55 -4.84
CA SER A 70 7.50 -6.31 -4.09
C SER A 70 6.77 -6.36 -2.75
N ASN A 71 7.09 -5.44 -1.84
CA ASN A 71 6.50 -5.45 -0.51
C ASN A 71 6.39 -4.08 0.16
N ALA A 72 5.45 -3.97 1.10
CA ALA A 72 5.27 -2.76 1.90
C ALA A 72 6.32 -2.61 3.02
N ASN A 73 7.09 -3.66 3.31
CA ASN A 73 8.10 -3.69 4.37
C ASN A 73 7.52 -3.26 5.74
N SER A 74 7.92 -2.11 6.27
CA SER A 74 7.44 -1.54 7.53
C SER A 74 6.73 -0.21 7.32
N ALA A 75 6.20 0.03 6.11
CA ALA A 75 5.50 1.26 5.77
C ALA A 75 4.23 1.46 6.61
N ASN A 76 3.87 2.72 6.82
CA ASN A 76 2.57 3.12 7.36
C ASN A 76 1.68 3.55 6.20
N ILE A 77 0.65 2.78 5.90
CA ILE A 77 -0.25 2.98 4.77
C ILE A 77 -1.60 3.42 5.28
N THR A 78 -2.11 4.55 4.79
CA THR A 78 -3.47 5.01 5.06
C THR A 78 -4.27 5.05 3.77
N ASN A 79 -5.34 4.26 3.71
CA ASN A 79 -6.36 4.38 2.66
C ASN A 79 -7.47 5.29 3.18
N PHE A 80 -7.50 6.54 2.71
CA PHE A 80 -8.61 7.45 3.01
C PHE A 80 -9.89 7.02 2.25
N PRO A 81 -11.07 7.55 2.58
CA PRO A 81 -12.28 7.33 1.81
C PRO A 81 -12.08 7.54 0.29
N GLY A 82 -12.36 6.51 -0.50
CA GLY A 82 -12.12 6.51 -1.95
C GLY A 82 -10.66 6.29 -2.39
N GLY A 83 -9.74 6.05 -1.47
CA GLY A 83 -8.34 5.70 -1.73
C GLY A 83 -8.10 4.19 -1.64
N TYR A 84 -7.09 3.69 -2.36
CA TYR A 84 -6.90 2.25 -2.55
C TYR A 84 -5.46 1.79 -2.34
N THR A 85 -5.32 0.59 -1.79
CA THR A 85 -4.07 -0.18 -1.87
C THR A 85 -4.34 -1.57 -2.43
N TYR A 86 -3.44 -2.03 -3.31
CA TYR A 86 -3.49 -3.35 -3.91
C TYR A 86 -2.17 -4.10 -3.75
N PHE A 87 -2.25 -5.38 -3.43
CA PHE A 87 -1.17 -6.35 -3.49
C PHE A 87 -1.54 -7.44 -4.52
N TYR A 88 -0.70 -7.63 -5.53
CA TYR A 88 -0.88 -8.62 -6.60
C TYR A 88 0.29 -9.63 -6.64
N ASN A 89 0.07 -10.73 -7.35
CA ASN A 89 1.07 -11.79 -7.60
C ASN A 89 1.60 -12.35 -6.28
N THR A 90 2.91 -12.30 -6.05
CA THR A 90 3.60 -12.82 -4.85
C THR A 90 3.97 -11.72 -3.86
N SER A 91 3.35 -10.54 -3.97
CA SER A 91 3.71 -9.37 -3.15
C SER A 91 3.23 -9.52 -1.70
N SER A 92 3.84 -8.77 -0.79
CA SER A 92 3.57 -8.90 0.65
C SER A 92 3.41 -7.56 1.37
N ALA A 93 2.46 -7.49 2.30
CA ALA A 93 2.36 -6.36 3.24
C ALA A 93 3.46 -6.40 4.34
N ARG A 94 4.15 -7.52 4.53
CA ARG A 94 5.21 -7.73 5.54
C ARG A 94 4.78 -7.26 6.93
N GLN A 95 5.46 -6.28 7.52
CA GLN A 95 5.21 -5.75 8.86
C GLN A 95 4.53 -4.36 8.79
N ALA A 96 3.90 -4.02 7.68
CA ALA A 96 3.28 -2.72 7.50
C ALA A 96 2.14 -2.50 8.50
N LEU A 97 1.96 -1.24 8.89
CA LEU A 97 0.76 -0.76 9.55
C LEU A 97 -0.17 -0.21 8.48
N ILE A 98 -1.36 -0.81 8.33
CA ILE A 98 -2.34 -0.40 7.32
C ILE A 98 -3.62 0.08 7.99
N ASN A 99 -3.86 1.39 7.92
CA ASN A 99 -5.11 2.02 8.33
C ASN A 99 -6.04 2.12 7.13
N ASN A 100 -6.96 1.15 7.02
CA ASN A 100 -7.85 1.03 5.89
C ASN A 100 -9.21 1.65 6.20
N ASN A 101 -9.50 2.82 5.64
CA ASN A 101 -10.79 3.51 5.75
C ASN A 101 -11.62 3.41 4.46
N TYR A 102 -11.18 2.61 3.48
CA TYR A 102 -11.94 2.34 2.27
C TYR A 102 -11.71 0.93 1.72
N ARG A 103 -10.65 0.72 0.92
CA ARG A 103 -10.42 -0.55 0.25
C ARG A 103 -8.96 -0.95 0.25
N LEU A 104 -8.72 -2.15 0.76
CA LEU A 104 -7.44 -2.86 0.71
C LEU A 104 -7.67 -4.21 0.02
N TYR A 105 -6.79 -4.54 -0.92
CA TYR A 105 -6.95 -5.73 -1.74
C TYR A 105 -5.69 -6.57 -1.78
N PHE A 106 -5.85 -7.88 -1.61
CA PHE A 106 -4.86 -8.89 -1.92
C PHE A 106 -5.41 -9.79 -3.03
N TYR A 107 -4.59 -10.04 -4.05
CA TYR A 107 -4.92 -10.88 -5.20
C TYR A 107 -3.81 -11.92 -5.46
N ASN A 108 -4.18 -13.03 -6.10
CA ASN A 108 -3.29 -14.11 -6.55
C ASN A 108 -2.63 -14.85 -5.38
N ASP A 109 -1.30 -14.81 -5.25
CA ASP A 109 -0.55 -15.43 -4.16
C ASP A 109 -0.04 -14.40 -3.14
N ALA A 110 -0.62 -13.19 -3.15
CA ALA A 110 -0.19 -12.10 -2.30
C ALA A 110 -0.53 -12.40 -0.83
N THR A 111 0.23 -11.80 0.09
CA THR A 111 0.05 -12.06 1.52
C THR A 111 0.04 -10.81 2.39
N ALA A 112 -0.82 -10.81 3.40
CA ALA A 112 -0.76 -9.80 4.46
C ALA A 112 0.38 -10.06 5.46
N ASP A 113 1.01 -11.25 5.42
CA ASP A 113 2.19 -11.64 6.21
C ASP A 113 2.06 -11.35 7.71
N GLN A 114 2.81 -10.40 8.28
CA GLN A 114 2.78 -10.01 9.69
C GLN A 114 2.19 -8.59 9.88
N ALA A 115 1.44 -8.09 8.89
CA ALA A 115 0.96 -6.72 8.88
C ALA A 115 -0.08 -6.52 9.97
N THR A 116 -0.13 -5.31 10.51
CA THR A 116 -1.25 -4.87 11.34
C THR A 116 -2.22 -4.11 10.45
N ILE A 117 -3.41 -4.66 10.26
CA ILE A 117 -4.44 -4.08 9.39
C ILE A 117 -5.61 -3.63 10.26
N ASN A 118 -5.83 -2.31 10.30
CA ASN A 118 -6.96 -1.69 10.97
C ASN A 118 -8.01 -1.35 9.92
N ASN A 119 -9.07 -2.16 9.82
CA ASN A 119 -10.24 -1.82 9.02
C ASN A 119 -11.14 -0.88 9.84
N ASN A 120 -11.04 0.41 9.57
CA ASN A 120 -11.84 1.44 10.21
C ASN A 120 -13.25 1.52 9.59
N PRO A 121 -14.21 2.23 10.20
CA PRO A 121 -15.54 2.40 9.61
C PRO A 121 -15.48 2.87 8.14
N GLY A 122 -16.15 2.13 7.25
CA GLY A 122 -16.12 2.36 5.80
C GLY A 122 -14.98 1.64 5.06
N GLY A 123 -14.04 1.05 5.80
CA GLY A 123 -12.95 0.23 5.29
C GLY A 123 -13.31 -1.24 5.16
N ALA A 124 -12.90 -1.85 4.06
CA ALA A 124 -13.00 -3.28 3.81
C ALA A 124 -11.67 -3.81 3.24
N THR A 125 -11.24 -4.96 3.76
CA THR A 125 -10.10 -5.72 3.24
C THR A 125 -10.63 -6.97 2.54
N TYR A 126 -10.09 -7.24 1.36
CA TYR A 126 -10.49 -8.38 0.54
C TYR A 126 -9.30 -9.27 0.18
N PHE A 127 -9.51 -10.58 0.29
CA PHE A 127 -8.55 -11.60 -0.12
C PHE A 127 -9.16 -12.42 -1.27
N TYR A 128 -8.57 -12.33 -2.47
CA TYR A 128 -9.06 -13.02 -3.66
C TYR A 128 -8.08 -14.12 -4.12
N HIS A 129 -8.58 -15.19 -4.71
CA HIS A 129 -7.81 -16.35 -5.18
C HIS A 129 -6.99 -17.03 -4.06
N ASN A 130 -5.79 -17.54 -4.36
CA ASN A 130 -4.91 -18.29 -3.44
C ASN A 130 -4.20 -17.41 -2.39
N THR A 131 -4.74 -16.23 -2.09
CA THR A 131 -4.11 -15.29 -1.16
C THR A 131 -4.10 -15.82 0.25
N LYS A 132 -3.08 -15.41 1.01
CA LYS A 132 -2.90 -15.83 2.39
C LYS A 132 -2.95 -14.61 3.29
N ALA A 133 -3.89 -14.59 4.25
CA ALA A 133 -3.86 -13.63 5.35
C ALA A 133 -2.53 -13.71 6.14
N GLY A 134 -1.82 -14.84 6.09
CA GLY A 134 -0.55 -15.00 6.79
C GLY A 134 -0.76 -15.06 8.30
N GLN A 135 0.13 -14.43 9.06
CA GLN A 135 0.00 -14.18 10.50
C GLN A 135 -0.47 -12.74 10.78
N ALA A 136 -1.12 -12.09 9.81
CA ALA A 136 -1.48 -10.69 9.92
C ALA A 136 -2.48 -10.48 11.07
N ASN A 137 -2.27 -9.42 11.84
CA ASN A 137 -3.19 -8.99 12.86
C ASN A 137 -4.25 -8.10 12.23
N LEU A 138 -5.43 -8.66 11.98
CA LEU A 138 -6.56 -7.96 11.38
C LEU A 138 -7.53 -7.48 12.46
N THR A 139 -7.51 -6.18 12.73
CA THR A 139 -8.44 -5.53 13.67
C THR A 139 -9.59 -4.90 12.89
N LEU A 140 -10.82 -5.32 13.20
CA LEU A 140 -12.04 -4.78 12.61
C LEU A 140 -12.64 -3.74 13.55
N ASN A 141 -12.47 -2.47 13.20
CA ASN A 141 -13.09 -1.33 13.90
C ASN A 141 -14.41 -0.88 13.21
N GLY A 142 -14.92 -1.67 12.23
CA GLY A 142 -16.18 -1.47 11.49
C GLY A 142 -16.55 -2.67 10.58
N ASN A 143 -17.78 -2.70 10.05
CA ASN A 143 -18.39 -3.87 9.37
C ASN A 143 -17.60 -4.45 8.17
N SER A 144 -17.32 -5.76 8.30
CA SER A 144 -17.04 -6.78 7.25
C SER A 144 -15.70 -6.77 6.51
N THR A 145 -14.95 -7.85 6.73
CA THR A 145 -14.00 -8.46 5.78
C THR A 145 -14.74 -9.42 4.86
N SER A 146 -14.31 -9.58 3.61
CA SER A 146 -14.81 -10.61 2.69
C SER A 146 -13.66 -11.33 1.98
#